data_AF-A0A2H3GRT6-F1
#
_entry.id   AF-A0A2H3GRT6-F1
#
_cell.length_a   1.000
_cell.length_b   1.000
_cell.length_c   1.000
_cell.angle_alpha   90.00
_cell.angle_beta   90.00
_cell.angle_gamma   90.00
#
_symmetry.space_group_name_H-M   'P 1'
#
loop_
_entity.id
_entity.type
_entity.pdbx_description
1 polymer ?
#
loop_
_entity_poly.entity_id
_entity_poly.type
_entity_poly.pdbx_seq_one_letter_code
_entity_poly.pdbx_strand_id
1 'polypeptide(L)'
;MKSWTKAILSLALLSPLICAKALWPKPSRGSFNIEDFTFDSGEIIDSLNISYQTLGELKVNSDGSNNAVVLLHGTTGSSAQFLVEEFAGALFNPGQPLDANEYFIIMRDAIGHGNSIS
;
A
#
# COMPACT_ATOMS: atom_id res chain seq x y z
N MET A 1 33.78 47.98 38.98
CA MET A 1 33.96 48.08 37.52
C MET A 1 33.31 46.86 36.87
N LYS A 2 32.22 47.06 36.12
CA LYS A 2 31.44 45.98 35.47
C LYS A 2 32.23 45.47 34.25
N SER A 3 32.53 44.18 34.20
CA SER A 3 32.91 43.50 32.96
C SER A 3 31.73 42.65 32.50
N TRP A 4 31.18 43.01 31.35
CA TRP A 4 30.23 42.25 30.56
C TRP A 4 30.92 41.97 29.23
N THR A 5 31.21 40.71 28.94
CA THR A 5 31.52 40.28 27.58
C THR A 5 30.96 38.89 27.32
N LYS A 6 29.75 38.91 26.73
CA LYS A 6 29.29 38.10 25.60
C LYS A 6 29.52 36.58 25.69
N ALA A 7 28.53 35.85 26.19
CA ALA A 7 28.29 34.48 25.75
C ALA A 7 27.23 34.52 24.66
N ILE A 8 27.65 34.41 23.40
CA ILE A 8 26.73 34.14 22.28
C ILE A 8 26.38 32.66 22.39
N LEU A 9 25.17 32.37 22.85
CA LEU A 9 24.64 31.02 22.93
C LEU A 9 24.12 30.65 21.52
N SER A 10 25.00 30.10 20.69
CA SER A 10 24.62 29.48 19.42
C SER A 10 23.85 28.19 19.73
N LEU A 11 22.54 28.28 19.87
CA LEU A 11 21.68 27.11 19.98
C LEU A 11 21.58 26.48 18.59
N ALA A 12 22.51 25.58 18.28
CA ALA A 12 22.45 24.74 17.09
C ALA A 12 21.17 23.90 17.19
N LEU A 13 20.19 24.24 16.35
CA LEU A 13 18.99 23.46 16.08
C LEU A 13 19.41 22.11 15.46
N LEU A 14 19.81 21.15 16.29
CA LEU A 14 19.72 19.74 15.93
C LEU A 14 18.23 19.39 15.93
N SER A 15 17.52 19.73 14.85
CA SER A 15 16.26 19.03 14.57
C SER A 15 16.62 17.59 14.23
N PRO A 16 16.19 16.60 15.03
CA PRO A 16 16.26 15.24 14.55
C PRO A 16 15.41 15.19 13.28
N LEU A 17 16.01 14.76 12.17
CA LEU A 17 15.24 14.21 11.07
C LEU A 17 14.51 13.00 11.67
N ILE A 18 13.29 13.23 12.15
CA ILE A 18 12.39 12.14 12.52
C ILE A 18 12.08 11.47 11.19
N CYS A 19 12.83 10.42 10.88
CA CYS A 19 12.40 9.44 9.91
C CYS A 19 11.13 8.84 10.50
N ALA A 20 9.97 9.33 10.07
CA ALA A 20 8.69 8.74 10.45
C ALA A 20 8.75 7.30 9.96
N LYS A 21 8.80 6.35 10.91
CA LYS A 21 8.68 4.94 10.54
C LYS A 21 7.35 4.74 9.84
N ALA A 22 7.35 3.97 8.76
CA ALA A 22 6.16 3.35 8.20
C ALA A 22 5.24 2.84 9.32
N LEU A 23 4.02 3.39 9.40
CA LEU A 23 2.99 3.00 10.37
C LEU A 23 1.88 2.14 9.75
N TRP A 24 1.88 1.95 8.42
CA TRP A 24 0.91 1.08 7.77
C TRP A 24 1.13 -0.38 8.17
N PRO A 25 0.06 -1.21 8.20
CA PRO A 25 0.14 -2.57 8.68
C PRO A 25 0.96 -3.48 7.74
N LYS A 26 1.39 -4.63 8.27
CA LYS A 26 2.03 -5.65 7.45
C LYS A 26 1.02 -6.18 6.41
N PRO A 27 1.36 -6.24 5.11
CA PRO A 27 0.48 -6.79 4.08
C PRO A 27 0.16 -8.27 4.33
N SER A 28 -1.10 -8.63 4.13
CA SER A 28 -1.50 -10.04 3.96
C SER A 28 -1.39 -10.42 2.49
N ARG A 29 -0.94 -11.63 2.18
CA ARG A 29 -0.84 -12.12 0.80
C ARG A 29 -1.81 -13.26 0.57
N GLY A 30 -2.35 -13.33 -0.63
CA GLY A 30 -3.18 -14.44 -1.06
C GLY A 30 -3.12 -14.62 -2.57
N SER A 31 -3.82 -15.65 -3.01
CA SER A 31 -4.04 -15.92 -4.42
C SER A 31 -5.46 -16.43 -4.61
N PHE A 32 -6.10 -16.02 -5.68
CA PHE A 32 -7.42 -16.49 -6.06
C PHE A 32 -7.31 -17.31 -7.35
N ASN A 33 -7.73 -18.57 -7.29
CA ASN A 33 -7.73 -19.46 -8.45
C ASN A 33 -9.09 -19.40 -9.14
N ILE A 34 -9.08 -19.20 -10.44
CA ILE A 34 -10.27 -19.23 -11.30
C ILE A 34 -10.10 -20.43 -12.23
N GLU A 35 -10.94 -21.43 -12.06
CA GLU A 35 -10.98 -22.60 -12.95
C GLU A 35 -11.68 -22.25 -14.27
N ASP A 36 -11.26 -22.89 -15.36
CA ASP A 36 -11.84 -22.75 -16.69
C ASP A 36 -12.01 -21.29 -17.15
N PHE A 37 -10.98 -20.46 -16.93
CA PHE A 37 -11.05 -19.05 -17.27
C PHE A 37 -11.09 -18.88 -18.79
N THR A 38 -12.20 -18.30 -19.28
CA THR A 38 -12.42 -18.01 -20.69
C THR A 38 -12.03 -16.57 -20.99
N PHE A 39 -11.08 -16.38 -21.90
CA PHE A 39 -10.73 -15.06 -22.42
C PHE A 39 -11.80 -14.53 -23.37
N ASP A 40 -11.79 -13.22 -23.64
CA ASP A 40 -12.67 -12.60 -24.64
C ASP A 40 -12.47 -13.19 -26.06
N SER A 41 -11.31 -13.81 -26.33
CA SER A 41 -11.04 -14.56 -27.58
C SER A 41 -11.81 -15.88 -27.68
N GLY A 42 -12.33 -16.40 -26.56
CA GLY A 42 -12.90 -17.73 -26.43
C GLY A 42 -11.89 -18.83 -26.09
N GLU A 43 -10.60 -18.52 -26.01
CA GLU A 43 -9.59 -19.43 -25.49
C GLU A 43 -9.81 -19.67 -23.99
N ILE A 44 -9.52 -20.88 -23.54
CA ILE A 44 -9.71 -21.30 -22.15
C ILE A 44 -8.36 -21.71 -21.57
N ILE A 45 -8.11 -21.30 -20.32
CA ILE A 45 -7.05 -21.88 -19.50
C ILE A 45 -7.68 -22.57 -18.29
N ASP A 46 -7.19 -23.77 -18.00
CA ASP A 46 -7.76 -24.64 -16.96
C ASP A 46 -7.73 -23.97 -15.57
N SER A 47 -6.68 -23.18 -15.29
CA SER A 47 -6.46 -22.59 -13.98
C SER A 47 -5.75 -21.25 -14.10
N LEU A 48 -6.49 -20.16 -13.88
CA LEU A 48 -5.95 -18.80 -13.78
C LEU A 48 -5.72 -18.44 -12.31
N ASN A 49 -4.46 -18.22 -11.93
CA ASN A 49 -4.13 -17.71 -10.61
C ASN A 49 -3.99 -16.18 -10.63
N ILE A 50 -4.69 -15.51 -9.71
CA ILE A 50 -4.56 -14.08 -9.46
C ILE A 50 -3.97 -13.85 -8.08
N SER A 51 -2.73 -13.39 -8.02
CA SER A 51 -2.09 -12.97 -6.79
C SER A 51 -2.58 -11.59 -6.33
N TYR A 52 -2.72 -11.44 -5.03
CA TYR A 52 -3.09 -10.17 -4.41
C TYR A 52 -2.43 -10.00 -3.04
N GLN A 53 -2.38 -8.74 -2.61
CA GLN A 53 -1.97 -8.34 -1.28
C GLN A 53 -3.03 -7.41 -0.68
N THR A 54 -3.23 -7.45 0.64
CA THR A 54 -4.20 -6.61 1.32
C THR A 54 -3.63 -5.87 2.52
N LEU A 55 -4.22 -4.71 2.81
CA LEU A 55 -4.01 -3.93 4.02
C LEU A 55 -5.35 -3.58 4.66
N GLY A 56 -5.36 -3.44 5.99
CA GLY A 56 -6.56 -3.09 6.75
C GLY A 56 -7.56 -4.24 6.89
N GLU A 57 -8.78 -3.88 7.29
CA GLU A 57 -9.87 -4.83 7.55
C GLU A 57 -11.13 -4.41 6.80
N LEU A 58 -11.81 -5.38 6.19
CA LEU A 58 -13.07 -5.18 5.49
C LEU A 58 -14.20 -4.90 6.49
N LYS A 59 -14.82 -3.73 6.34
CA LYS A 59 -16.02 -3.32 7.07
C LYS A 59 -17.17 -3.25 6.08
N VAL A 60 -18.24 -3.99 6.36
CA VAL A 60 -19.45 -4.04 5.52
C VAL A 60 -20.62 -3.51 6.32
N ASN A 61 -21.31 -2.50 5.78
CA ASN A 61 -22.50 -1.91 6.36
C ASN A 61 -23.73 -2.79 6.10
N SER A 62 -24.81 -2.54 6.85
CA SER A 62 -26.07 -3.28 6.70
C SER A 62 -26.73 -3.15 5.33
N ASP A 63 -26.45 -2.08 4.59
CA ASP A 63 -26.92 -1.84 3.22
C ASP A 63 -26.01 -2.48 2.14
N GLY A 64 -24.94 -3.17 2.55
CA GLY A 64 -23.98 -3.82 1.67
C GLY A 64 -22.84 -2.92 1.18
N SER A 65 -22.88 -1.61 1.45
CA SER A 65 -21.74 -0.73 1.19
C SER A 65 -20.55 -1.12 2.06
N ASN A 66 -19.33 -0.87 1.58
CA ASN A 66 -18.11 -1.26 2.30
C ASN A 66 -16.96 -0.30 2.03
N ASN A 67 -15.88 -0.47 2.79
CA ASN A 67 -14.66 0.35 2.73
C ASN A 67 -13.57 -0.22 1.80
N ALA A 68 -13.91 -1.11 0.87
CA ALA A 68 -12.92 -1.75 0.01
C ALA A 68 -12.43 -0.83 -1.12
N VAL A 69 -11.12 -0.82 -1.36
CA VAL A 69 -10.47 -0.08 -2.46
C VAL A 69 -9.55 -1.02 -3.22
N VAL A 70 -9.66 -1.07 -4.55
CA VAL A 70 -8.78 -1.88 -5.41
C VAL A 70 -7.76 -0.99 -6.11
N LEU A 71 -6.48 -1.32 -5.97
CA LEU A 71 -5.38 -0.66 -6.67
C LEU A 71 -4.90 -1.52 -7.84
N LEU A 72 -4.71 -0.87 -8.99
CA LEU A 72 -4.28 -1.48 -10.25
C LEU A 72 -2.95 -0.87 -10.69
N HIS A 73 -1.98 -1.71 -11.04
CA HIS A 73 -0.67 -1.27 -11.50
C HIS A 73 -0.68 -0.92 -13.00
N GLY A 74 0.37 -0.22 -13.45
CA GLY A 74 0.60 0.08 -14.87
C GLY A 74 1.13 -1.13 -15.65
N THR A 75 1.27 -0.97 -16.97
CA THR A 75 1.56 -2.07 -17.93
C THR A 75 2.79 -2.92 -17.65
N THR A 76 3.79 -2.42 -16.92
CA THR A 76 5.02 -3.19 -16.62
C THR A 76 5.19 -3.46 -15.11
N GLY A 77 4.16 -3.14 -14.33
CA GLY A 77 4.22 -3.17 -12.87
C GLY A 77 3.72 -4.48 -12.25
N SER A 78 3.64 -4.46 -10.93
CA SER A 78 2.97 -5.46 -10.10
C SER A 78 2.43 -4.79 -8.83
N SER A 79 1.58 -5.49 -8.08
CA SER A 79 1.06 -5.08 -6.78
C SER A 79 2.17 -4.70 -5.78
N ALA A 80 3.36 -5.30 -5.91
CA ALA A 80 4.48 -5.03 -5.01
C ALA A 80 4.96 -3.57 -5.08
N GLN A 81 4.74 -2.88 -6.20
CA GLN A 81 5.14 -1.47 -6.34
C GLN A 81 4.42 -0.54 -5.36
N PHE A 82 3.23 -0.91 -4.88
CA PHE A 82 2.47 -0.09 -3.94
C PHE A 82 3.01 -0.16 -2.52
N LEU A 83 3.88 -1.14 -2.23
CA LEU A 83 4.42 -1.40 -0.89
C LEU A 83 5.83 -0.85 -0.69
N VAL A 84 6.40 -0.17 -1.69
CA VAL A 84 7.64 0.59 -1.52
C VAL A 84 7.38 1.82 -0.67
N GLU A 85 8.36 2.23 0.14
CA GLU A 85 8.21 3.26 1.19
C GLU A 85 7.64 4.57 0.64
N GLU A 86 8.11 5.01 -0.52
CA GLU A 86 7.72 6.26 -1.15
C GLU A 86 6.21 6.28 -1.50
N PHE A 87 5.66 5.12 -1.83
CA PHE A 87 4.26 4.98 -2.20
C PHE A 87 3.41 4.69 -0.96
N ALA A 88 3.76 3.64 -0.21
CA ALA A 88 3.01 3.20 0.94
C ALA A 88 2.97 4.25 2.06
N GLY A 89 4.08 4.98 2.28
CA GLY A 89 4.15 6.02 3.30
C GLY A 89 3.32 7.26 2.99
N ALA A 90 3.16 7.57 1.71
CA ALA A 90 2.30 8.64 1.24
C ALA A 90 0.81 8.25 1.22
N LEU A 91 0.49 6.95 1.15
CA LEU A 91 -0.89 6.51 0.94
C LEU A 91 -1.53 5.86 2.17
N PHE A 92 -0.82 5.00 2.90
CA PHE A 92 -1.44 4.03 3.81
C PHE A 92 -1.25 4.31 5.29
N ASN A 93 -0.43 5.32 5.63
CA ASN A 93 -0.24 5.75 7.02
C ASN A 93 -1.51 6.39 7.60
N PRO A 94 -1.62 6.47 8.94
CA PRO A 94 -2.69 7.20 9.60
C PRO A 94 -2.86 8.62 9.05
N GLY A 95 -4.08 8.97 8.64
CA GLY A 95 -4.44 10.29 8.09
C GLY A 95 -4.03 10.54 6.62
N GLN A 96 -3.45 9.55 5.93
CA GLN A 96 -3.14 9.64 4.50
C GLN A 96 -4.35 9.30 3.62
N PRO A 97 -4.31 9.59 2.30
CA PRO A 97 -5.48 9.46 1.42
C PRO A 97 -6.13 8.06 1.41
N LEU A 98 -5.34 7.01 1.61
CA LEU A 98 -5.81 5.62 1.69
C LEU A 98 -5.36 5.00 3.02
N ASP A 99 -5.59 5.70 4.13
CA ASP A 99 -5.29 5.22 5.48
C ASP A 99 -5.79 3.77 5.69
N ALA A 100 -4.86 2.85 5.96
CA ALA A 100 -5.16 1.43 6.10
C ALA A 100 -5.93 1.09 7.40
N ASN A 101 -6.15 2.04 8.31
CA ASN A 101 -7.07 1.87 9.44
C ASN A 101 -8.54 2.12 9.03
N GLU A 102 -8.74 2.87 7.96
CA GLU A 102 -10.07 3.27 7.48
C GLU A 102 -10.52 2.41 6.29
N TYR A 103 -9.61 2.07 5.38
CA TYR A 103 -9.91 1.32 4.16
C TYR A 103 -9.38 -0.11 4.18
N PHE A 104 -10.11 -1.00 3.51
CA PHE A 104 -9.62 -2.33 3.15
C PHE A 104 -9.04 -2.28 1.74
N ILE A 105 -7.72 -2.31 1.65
CA ILE A 105 -7.02 -2.04 0.39
C ILE A 105 -6.59 -3.35 -0.23
N ILE A 106 -6.93 -3.56 -1.49
CA ILE A 106 -6.63 -4.75 -2.27
C ILE A 106 -5.71 -4.34 -3.41
N MET A 107 -4.48 -4.85 -3.40
CA MET A 107 -3.49 -4.63 -4.46
C MET A 107 -3.34 -5.94 -5.24
N ARG A 108 -3.85 -5.96 -6.47
CA ARG A 108 -3.87 -7.17 -7.30
C ARG A 108 -2.82 -7.11 -8.40
N ASP A 109 -2.19 -8.23 -8.68
CA ASP A 109 -1.43 -8.44 -9.91
C ASP A 109 -2.39 -8.71 -11.09
N ALA A 110 -2.21 -7.99 -12.20
CA ALA A 110 -2.92 -8.27 -13.45
C ALA A 110 -2.54 -9.66 -14.01
N ILE A 111 -3.37 -10.19 -14.92
CA ILE A 111 -3.06 -11.45 -15.62
C ILE A 111 -1.71 -11.32 -16.32
N GLY A 112 -0.83 -12.32 -16.14
CA GLY A 112 0.51 -12.34 -16.74
C GLY A 112 1.52 -11.39 -16.10
N HIS A 113 1.22 -10.80 -14.94
CA HIS A 113 2.10 -9.88 -14.22
C HIS A 113 2.38 -10.34 -12.79
N GLY A 114 3.48 -9.85 -12.22
CA GLY A 114 3.84 -10.15 -10.83
C GLY A 114 3.87 -11.65 -10.56
N ASN A 115 3.10 -12.10 -9.56
CA ASN A 115 2.95 -13.52 -9.23
C ASN A 115 1.69 -14.15 -9.85
N SER A 116 0.98 -13.43 -10.73
CA SER A 116 -0.14 -13.93 -11.54
C SER A 116 0.35 -14.39 -12.93
N ILE A 117 1.54 -14.96 -12.99
CA ILE A 117 2.06 -15.65 -14.18
C ILE A 117 1.64 -17.12 -14.07
N SER A 118 1.06 -17.64 -15.15
CA SER A 118 0.64 -19.05 -15.27
C SER A 118 1.84 -19.99 -15.32
#